data_AF-A0A669C8S7-F1
#
_entry.id   AF-A0A669C8S7-F1
#
_cell.length_a   1.000
_cell.length_b   1.000
_cell.length_c   1.000
_cell.angle_alpha   90.00
_cell.angle_beta   90.00
_cell.angle_gamma   90.00
#
_symmetry.space_group_name_H-M   'P 1'
#
loop_
_entity.id
_entity.type
_entity.pdbx_description
1 polymer ?
#
loop_
_entity_poly.entity_id
_entity_poly.type
_entity_poly.pdbx_seq_one_letter_code
_entity_poly.pdbx_strand_id
1 'polypeptide(L)'
;MLKGSFSGVRGLFRVQEVFERPLNEFVSLWWTFGGGTKLIVDSDVVRPTLTVLPQSKDEEKQCSATLVCLATGGFPSNWKLGWKVGSTSTSSGVSSSLEVLGTDGHYSWSSTLSLSADQWRKAGSVSCEASLSGQSPVTQTLDPDHCSE
;
A
#
# COMPACT_ATOMS: atom_id res chain seq x y z
N MET A 1 11.71 23.00 -85.28
CA MET A 1 13.12 22.80 -84.93
C MET A 1 13.18 21.70 -83.87
N LEU A 2 13.90 20.62 -84.15
CA LEU A 2 14.04 19.43 -83.30
C LEU A 2 14.77 19.74 -81.98
N LYS A 3 14.38 19.07 -80.88
CA LYS A 3 15.03 17.82 -80.42
C LYS A 3 14.29 17.29 -79.18
N GLY A 4 13.81 16.05 -79.29
CA GLY A 4 13.20 15.31 -78.18
C GLY A 4 14.20 14.36 -77.51
N SER A 5 13.80 13.81 -76.36
CA SER A 5 14.26 12.50 -75.90
C SER A 5 13.17 11.85 -75.05
N PHE A 6 13.11 10.53 -75.14
CA PHE A 6 11.97 9.65 -74.90
C PHE A 6 11.98 9.09 -73.47
N SER A 7 10.80 8.94 -72.84
CA SER A 7 10.54 7.78 -71.99
C SER A 7 9.03 7.55 -71.90
N GLY A 8 8.57 6.45 -72.50
CA GLY A 8 7.23 5.90 -72.40
C GLY A 8 7.38 4.40 -72.16
N VAL A 9 6.43 3.64 -71.63
CA VAL A 9 5.00 3.79 -71.42
C VAL A 9 4.56 2.63 -70.52
N ARG A 10 3.50 2.82 -69.71
CA ARG A 10 2.40 1.83 -69.55
C ARG A 10 1.32 2.42 -68.65
N GLY A 11 0.12 2.61 -69.20
CA GLY A 11 -1.08 3.00 -68.47
C GLY A 11 -1.95 1.81 -68.07
N LEU A 12 -3.01 2.07 -67.30
CA LEU A 12 -4.43 1.84 -67.64
C LEU A 12 -5.33 2.39 -66.50
N PHE A 13 -6.54 2.81 -66.86
CA PHE A 13 -7.52 3.60 -66.09
C PHE A 13 -8.49 2.75 -65.24
N ARG A 14 -9.00 3.28 -64.11
CA ARG A 14 -10.45 3.36 -63.80
C ARG A 14 -10.76 4.20 -62.55
N VAL A 15 -11.75 5.09 -62.69
CA VAL A 15 -12.46 5.85 -61.63
C VAL A 15 -13.59 4.92 -61.09
N GLN A 16 -13.99 4.91 -59.80
CA GLN A 16 -15.01 5.79 -59.19
C GLN A 16 -15.31 5.34 -57.75
N GLU A 17 -15.74 6.33 -56.93
CA GLU A 17 -16.65 6.27 -55.76
C GLU A 17 -16.00 6.73 -54.43
N VAL A 18 -16.52 7.86 -53.96
CA VAL A 18 -16.21 8.54 -52.69
C VAL A 18 -16.82 7.77 -51.53
N PHE A 19 -16.05 7.55 -50.47
CA PHE A 19 -16.62 7.19 -49.16
C PHE A 19 -16.08 8.17 -48.11
N GLU A 20 -16.88 9.20 -47.81
CA GLU A 20 -16.69 10.04 -46.64
C GLU A 20 -16.83 9.18 -45.37
N ARG A 21 -15.77 9.08 -44.57
CA ARG A 21 -15.90 8.85 -43.13
C ARG A 21 -15.29 10.06 -42.43
N PRO A 22 -16.05 10.78 -41.58
CA PRO A 22 -15.46 11.82 -40.78
C PRO A 22 -14.50 11.15 -39.80
N LEU A 23 -13.21 11.45 -39.88
CA LEU A 23 -12.27 11.14 -38.78
C LEU A 23 -12.56 12.13 -37.64
N ASN A 24 -13.71 11.99 -37.01
CA ASN A 24 -14.00 12.55 -35.71
C ASN A 24 -13.83 11.44 -34.66
N GLU A 25 -12.60 10.96 -34.52
CA GLU A 25 -12.17 10.21 -33.35
C GLU A 25 -11.38 11.18 -32.49
N PHE A 26 -12.10 11.92 -31.64
CA PHE A 26 -11.51 12.54 -30.47
C PHE A 26 -10.97 11.41 -29.59
N VAL A 27 -9.69 11.08 -29.76
CA VAL A 27 -8.95 10.21 -28.83
C VAL A 27 -9.02 10.85 -27.45
N SER A 28 -9.94 10.36 -26.63
CA SER A 28 -10.16 10.84 -25.27
C SER A 28 -9.01 10.33 -24.37
N LEU A 29 -8.18 11.27 -23.91
CA LEU A 29 -7.91 11.63 -22.49
C LEU A 29 -7.52 10.53 -21.47
N TRP A 30 -6.32 9.92 -21.56
CA TRP A 30 -5.73 9.20 -20.40
C TRP A 30 -4.20 8.98 -20.41
N TRP A 31 -3.46 9.47 -21.42
CA TRP A 31 -2.05 9.10 -21.55
C TRP A 31 -1.16 9.77 -20.49
N THR A 32 -1.04 9.01 -19.40
CA THR A 32 0.09 8.88 -18.46
C THR A 32 0.44 10.10 -17.62
N PHE A 33 -0.35 10.37 -16.59
CA PHE A 33 0.27 10.78 -15.33
C PHE A 33 1.01 9.54 -14.78
N GLY A 34 2.34 9.54 -14.85
CA GLY A 34 3.15 8.52 -14.19
C GLY A 34 2.84 8.51 -12.69
N GLY A 35 2.89 7.33 -12.05
CA GLY A 35 2.49 7.14 -10.64
C GLY A 35 3.28 7.91 -9.57
N GLY A 36 4.11 8.88 -9.98
CA GLY A 36 4.99 9.66 -9.11
C GLY A 36 6.19 8.85 -8.63
N THR A 37 7.39 9.42 -8.69
CA THR A 37 8.57 8.86 -8.04
C THR A 37 8.82 9.64 -6.77
N LYS A 38 8.64 8.99 -5.61
CA LYS A 38 8.98 9.57 -4.32
C LYS A 38 10.48 9.40 -4.08
N LEU A 39 11.22 10.50 -4.12
CA LEU A 39 12.63 10.51 -3.75
C LEU A 39 12.75 10.69 -2.24
N ILE A 40 13.45 9.77 -1.59
CA ILE A 40 13.83 9.87 -0.18
C ILE A 40 15.34 10.02 -0.18
N VAL A 41 15.83 11.18 0.26
CA VAL A 41 17.27 11.42 0.43
C VAL A 41 17.66 10.73 1.74
N ASP A 42 18.70 9.88 1.69
CA ASP A 42 19.25 9.14 2.83
C ASP A 42 19.45 10.10 4.02
N SER A 43 18.48 10.08 4.92
CA SER A 43 18.48 10.77 6.20
C SER A 43 18.48 9.67 7.25
N ASP A 44 19.10 9.96 8.39
CA ASP A 44 19.26 9.00 9.49
C ASP A 44 17.96 8.22 9.76
N VAL A 45 18.07 6.89 9.89
CA VAL A 45 16.92 6.02 10.12
C VAL A 45 16.36 6.29 11.52
N VAL A 46 15.10 6.74 11.57
CA VAL A 46 14.39 7.01 12.81
C VAL A 46 13.47 5.85 13.15
N ARG A 47 13.62 5.32 14.37
CA ARG A 47 12.84 4.20 14.86
C ARG A 47 11.46 4.67 15.30
N PRO A 48 10.37 4.01 14.87
CA PRO A 48 9.04 4.37 15.31
C PRO A 48 8.86 4.00 16.79
N THR A 49 8.05 4.79 17.47
CA THR A 49 7.51 4.44 18.77
C THR A 49 6.23 3.61 18.57
N LEU A 50 6.19 2.42 19.18
CA LEU A 50 5.05 1.53 19.13
C LEU A 50 4.19 1.68 20.37
N THR A 51 2.90 1.92 20.17
CA THR A 51 1.90 1.90 21.22
C THR A 51 0.85 0.89 20.84
N VAL A 52 0.65 -0.13 21.66
CA VAL A 52 -0.39 -1.13 21.43
C VAL A 52 -1.53 -0.83 22.40
N LEU A 53 -2.73 -0.70 21.87
CA LEU A 53 -3.94 -0.37 22.59
C LEU A 53 -4.95 -1.50 22.40
N PRO A 54 -5.51 -2.09 23.47
CA PRO A 54 -6.72 -2.90 23.35
C PRO A 54 -7.88 -2.00 22.92
N GLN A 55 -8.82 -2.50 22.11
CA GLN A 55 -10.04 -1.73 21.82
C GLN A 55 -10.76 -1.32 23.10
N SER A 56 -11.41 -0.14 23.05
CA SER A 56 -12.16 0.41 24.17
C SER A 56 -13.25 -0.57 24.63
N LYS A 57 -13.32 -0.81 25.95
CA LYS A 57 -14.29 -1.72 26.59
C LYS A 57 -15.76 -1.36 26.30
N ASP A 58 -16.04 -0.16 25.80
CA ASP A 58 -17.37 0.31 25.47
C ASP A 58 -17.96 -0.30 24.17
N GLU A 59 -17.14 -0.88 23.28
CA GLU A 59 -17.61 -1.42 21.99
C GLU A 59 -17.68 -2.96 21.89
N GLU A 60 -17.19 -3.73 22.86
CA GLU A 60 -17.12 -5.20 22.72
C GLU A 60 -17.67 -5.96 23.95
N LYS A 61 -18.97 -6.27 23.92
CA LYS A 61 -19.63 -7.22 24.86
C LYS A 61 -19.38 -8.69 24.53
N GLN A 62 -18.44 -8.98 23.64
CA GLN A 62 -18.05 -10.33 23.25
C GLN A 62 -16.56 -10.48 23.56
N CYS A 63 -16.13 -11.62 24.11
CA CYS A 63 -14.72 -11.88 24.47
C CYS A 63 -13.74 -11.84 23.27
N SER A 64 -14.18 -11.47 22.07
CA SER A 64 -13.28 -11.15 20.96
C SER A 64 -12.44 -9.91 21.32
N ALA A 65 -11.24 -9.86 20.75
CA ALA A 65 -10.28 -8.82 21.06
C ALA A 65 -9.76 -8.24 19.76
N THR A 66 -10.06 -6.97 19.55
CA THR A 66 -9.44 -6.19 18.50
C THR A 66 -8.35 -5.32 19.12
N LEU A 67 -7.13 -5.47 18.64
CA LEU A 67 -5.95 -4.74 19.12
C LEU A 67 -5.50 -3.78 18.04
N VAL A 68 -5.06 -2.59 18.44
CA VAL A 68 -4.49 -1.60 17.54
C VAL A 68 -3.06 -1.32 17.96
N CYS A 69 -2.11 -1.54 17.05
CA CYS A 69 -0.72 -1.14 17.20
C CYS A 69 -0.48 0.12 16.37
N LEU A 70 -0.22 1.22 17.05
CA LEU A 70 0.10 2.51 16.47
C LEU A 70 1.62 2.69 16.45
N ALA A 71 2.17 2.88 15.25
CA ALA A 71 3.56 3.24 15.02
C ALA A 71 3.64 4.72 14.64
N THR A 72 4.41 5.50 15.41
CA THR A 72 4.56 6.95 15.21
C THR A 72 6.04 7.34 15.15
N GLY A 73 6.36 8.36 14.35
CA GLY A 73 7.72 8.90 14.28
C GLY A 73 8.73 8.01 13.53
N GLY A 74 8.27 7.10 12.67
CA GLY A 74 9.17 6.22 11.91
C GLY A 74 9.66 6.87 10.62
N PHE A 75 10.93 6.68 10.28
CA PHE A 75 11.50 7.08 8.99
C PHE A 75 12.58 6.06 8.58
N PRO A 76 12.62 5.57 7.32
CA PRO A 76 11.82 5.94 6.13
C PRO A 76 10.45 5.22 6.06
N SER A 77 9.65 5.41 5.01
CA SER A 77 8.33 4.75 4.82
C SER A 77 8.40 3.27 4.39
N ASN A 78 9.40 2.54 4.84
CA ASN A 78 9.63 1.13 4.50
C ASN A 78 9.61 0.21 5.73
N TRP A 79 9.20 0.76 6.87
CA TRP A 79 8.88 -0.02 8.07
C TRP A 79 7.63 -0.87 7.85
N LYS A 80 7.63 -2.07 8.41
CA LYS A 80 6.49 -3.00 8.36
C LYS A 80 6.08 -3.43 9.75
N LEU A 81 4.78 -3.40 10.05
CA LEU A 81 4.23 -4.00 11.26
C LEU A 81 3.89 -5.46 11.04
N GLY A 82 4.23 -6.27 12.03
CA GLY A 82 3.83 -7.65 12.16
C GLY A 82 3.28 -7.91 13.56
N TRP A 83 2.53 -9.00 13.69
CA TRP A 83 1.97 -9.43 14.97
C TRP A 83 2.48 -10.81 15.35
N LYS A 84 2.75 -10.99 16.64
CA LYS A 84 3.09 -12.27 17.26
C LYS A 84 2.11 -12.53 18.38
N VAL A 85 1.41 -13.65 18.30
CA VAL A 85 0.48 -14.14 19.33
C VAL A 85 1.19 -15.30 20.03
N GLY A 86 1.54 -15.10 21.30
CA GLY A 86 2.45 -15.94 22.05
C GLY A 86 3.81 -16.01 21.36
N SER A 87 4.17 -17.20 20.87
CA SER A 87 5.40 -17.45 20.11
C SER A 87 5.21 -17.49 18.60
N THR A 88 3.96 -17.36 18.11
CA THR A 88 3.63 -17.59 16.70
C THR A 88 3.36 -16.27 15.98
N SER A 89 4.02 -16.07 14.84
CA SER A 89 3.73 -14.92 13.97
C SER A 89 2.38 -15.12 13.29
N THR A 90 1.51 -14.11 13.34
CA THR A 90 0.15 -14.16 12.80
C THR A 90 -0.05 -13.04 11.79
N SER A 91 -0.63 -13.40 10.65
CA SER A 91 -1.13 -12.47 9.63
C SER A 91 -2.65 -12.59 9.44
N SER A 92 -3.29 -13.59 10.04
CA SER A 92 -4.73 -13.78 10.01
C SER A 92 -5.43 -12.70 10.83
N GLY A 93 -6.41 -12.02 10.23
CA GLY A 93 -7.13 -10.94 10.90
C GLY A 93 -6.31 -9.65 11.10
N VAL A 94 -5.15 -9.54 10.43
CA VAL A 94 -4.33 -8.33 10.44
C VAL A 94 -4.77 -7.39 9.32
N SER A 95 -5.12 -6.17 9.68
CA SER A 95 -5.40 -5.07 8.76
C SER A 95 -4.41 -3.94 9.01
N SER A 96 -3.74 -3.45 7.98
CA SER A 96 -2.79 -2.33 8.11
C SER A 96 -3.35 -1.07 7.48
N SER A 97 -3.20 0.04 8.19
CA SER A 97 -3.58 1.37 7.72
C SER A 97 -2.51 1.93 6.78
N LEU A 98 -2.90 2.93 5.99
CA LEU A 98 -1.98 3.65 5.12
C LEU A 98 -0.95 4.44 5.94
N GLU A 99 0.26 4.56 5.40
CA GLU A 99 1.30 5.39 5.97
C GLU A 99 0.97 6.86 5.77
N VAL A 100 0.95 7.61 6.87
CA VAL A 100 0.66 9.04 6.88
C VAL A 100 1.94 9.79 7.23
N LEU A 101 2.31 10.76 6.40
CA LEU A 101 3.42 11.67 6.72
C LEU A 101 2.91 12.76 7.66
N GLY A 102 3.47 12.80 8.87
CA GLY A 102 3.20 13.84 9.85
C GLY A 102 3.81 15.19 9.45
N THR A 103 3.35 16.26 10.11
CA THR A 103 3.88 17.63 9.91
C THR A 103 5.33 17.79 10.38
N ASP A 104 5.79 16.85 11.20
CA ASP A 104 7.15 16.71 11.71
C ASP A 104 8.11 16.03 10.71
N GLY A 105 7.60 15.55 9.58
CA GLY A 105 8.39 14.88 8.54
C GLY A 105 8.61 13.39 8.76
N HIS A 106 7.96 12.79 9.77
CA HIS A 106 8.03 11.35 10.04
C HIS A 106 6.76 10.63 9.62
N TYR A 107 6.88 9.33 9.36
CA TYR A 107 5.75 8.47 9.02
C TYR A 107 5.09 7.92 10.28
N SER A 108 3.76 7.86 10.22
CA SER A 108 2.93 7.18 11.20
C SER A 108 2.00 6.23 10.48
N TRP A 109 1.81 5.05 11.04
CA TRP A 109 0.93 4.02 10.49
C TRP A 109 0.41 3.15 11.63
N SER A 110 -0.66 2.41 11.37
CA SER A 110 -1.25 1.53 12.37
C SER A 110 -1.54 0.16 11.80
N SER A 111 -1.52 -0.84 12.65
CA SER A 111 -1.99 -2.19 12.33
C SER A 111 -3.05 -2.59 13.34
N THR A 112 -4.10 -3.21 12.86
CA THR A 112 -5.20 -3.73 13.66
C THR A 112 -5.18 -5.25 13.56
N LEU A 113 -5.25 -5.94 14.70
CA LEU A 113 -5.34 -7.39 14.77
C LEU A 113 -6.67 -7.76 15.42
N SER A 114 -7.51 -8.50 14.69
CA SER A 114 -8.76 -9.05 15.22
C SER A 114 -8.56 -10.52 15.60
N LEU A 115 -8.76 -10.85 16.87
CA LEU A 115 -8.71 -12.20 17.42
C LEU A 115 -10.10 -12.63 17.93
N SER A 116 -10.43 -13.90 17.71
CA SER A 116 -11.61 -14.48 18.34
C SER A 116 -11.39 -14.68 19.84
N ALA A 117 -12.48 -14.85 20.59
CA ALA A 117 -12.42 -15.07 22.04
C ALA A 117 -11.50 -16.23 22.44
N ASP A 118 -11.59 -17.36 21.76
CA ASP A 118 -10.74 -18.52 22.02
C ASP A 118 -9.26 -18.23 21.78
N GLN A 119 -8.94 -17.46 20.73
CA GLN A 119 -7.56 -17.09 20.41
C GLN A 119 -7.00 -16.10 21.41
N TRP A 120 -7.79 -15.10 21.81
CA TRP A 120 -7.38 -14.11 22.81
C TRP A 120 -7.13 -14.75 24.17
N ARG A 121 -8.01 -15.66 24.60
CA ARG A 121 -7.86 -16.44 25.85
C ARG A 121 -6.62 -17.32 25.86
N LYS A 122 -6.24 -17.89 24.71
CA LYS A 122 -5.08 -18.78 24.57
C LYS A 122 -3.80 -18.05 24.17
N ALA A 123 -3.89 -16.77 23.79
CA ALA A 123 -2.77 -15.99 23.27
C ALA A 123 -1.63 -15.90 24.28
N GLY A 124 -1.96 -15.73 25.57
CA GLY A 124 -1.02 -15.56 26.68
C GLY A 124 -0.26 -14.24 26.63
N SER A 125 0.24 -13.84 25.47
CA SER A 125 0.91 -12.56 25.23
C SER A 125 0.71 -12.16 23.77
N VAL A 126 0.49 -10.88 23.48
CA VAL A 126 0.43 -10.40 22.09
C VAL A 126 1.44 -9.30 21.89
N SER A 127 2.29 -9.47 20.88
CA SER A 127 3.37 -8.53 20.57
C SER A 127 3.20 -7.98 19.15
N CYS A 128 3.32 -6.67 19.02
CA CYS A 128 3.44 -5.97 17.75
C CYS A 128 4.92 -5.69 17.46
N GLU A 129 5.36 -5.95 16.24
CA GLU A 129 6.75 -5.81 15.81
C GLU A 129 6.86 -4.90 14.59
N ALA A 130 7.64 -3.82 14.69
CA ALA A 130 8.07 -3.01 13.56
C ALA A 130 9.43 -3.47 13.07
N SER A 131 9.50 -3.87 11.80
CA SER A 131 10.72 -4.34 11.16
C SER A 131 11.10 -3.46 9.98
N LEU A 132 12.41 -3.26 9.80
CA LEU A 132 13.01 -2.55 8.69
C LEU A 132 14.28 -3.29 8.26
N SER A 133 14.48 -3.45 6.95
CA SER A 133 15.65 -4.12 6.38
C SER A 133 16.95 -3.48 6.87
N GLY A 134 17.82 -4.26 7.50
CA GLY A 134 19.11 -3.79 8.02
C GLY A 134 19.06 -3.11 9.39
N GLN A 135 17.89 -3.05 10.04
CA GLN A 135 17.72 -2.52 11.39
C GLN A 135 17.18 -3.60 12.34
N SER A 136 17.45 -3.43 13.64
CA SER A 136 16.85 -4.29 14.66
C SER A 136 15.36 -3.97 14.80
N PRO A 137 14.48 -4.99 14.90
CA PRO A 137 13.05 -4.78 15.06
C PRO A 137 12.73 -4.12 16.40
N VAL A 138 11.68 -3.29 16.39
CA VAL A 138 11.08 -2.72 17.61
C VAL A 138 9.87 -3.55 17.95
N THR A 139 9.78 -4.06 19.18
CA THR A 139 8.67 -4.91 19.61
C THR A 139 7.98 -4.28 20.80
N GLN A 140 6.66 -4.26 20.78
CA GLN A 140 5.84 -3.83 21.90
C GLN A 140 4.85 -4.94 22.25
N THR A 141 4.85 -5.33 23.53
CA THR A 141 4.05 -6.44 24.04
C THR A 141 2.90 -5.92 24.90
N LEU A 142 1.74 -6.55 24.73
CA LEU A 142 0.60 -6.47 25.63
C LEU A 142 0.34 -7.82 26.27
N ASP A 143 0.00 -7.77 27.54
CA ASP A 143 -0.54 -8.89 28.27
C ASP A 143 -2.07 -8.87 28.11
N PRO A 144 -2.70 -9.95 27.63
CA PRO A 144 -4.15 -10.07 27.59
C PRO A 144 -4.72 -10.04 29.01
N ASP A 145 -5.40 -8.95 29.39
CA ASP A 145 -6.20 -8.96 30.62
C ASP A 145 -7.22 -10.12 30.53
N HIS A 146 -7.21 -10.99 31.53
CA HIS A 146 -8.13 -12.13 31.59
C HIS A 146 -9.57 -11.61 31.52
N CYS A 147 -10.28 -11.89 30.42
CA CYS A 147 -11.71 -11.60 30.36
C CYS A 147 -12.38 -12.37 31.54
N SER A 148 -13.22 -11.73 32.34
CA SER A 148 -13.99 -12.50 33.33
C SER A 148 -15.12 -13.24 32.60
N GLU A 149 -15.38 -14.48 33.02
CA GLU A 149 -16.46 -15.34 32.52
C GLU A 149 -17.85 -14.76 32.87
#